data_AF-A0AAN6K290-F1
#
_entry.id   AF-A0AAN6K290-F1
#
_cell.length_a   1.000
_cell.length_b   1.000
_cell.length_c   1.000
_cell.angle_alpha   90.00
_cell.angle_beta   90.00
_cell.angle_gamma   90.00
#
_symmetry.space_group_name_H-M   'P 1'
#
loop_
_entity.id
_entity.type
_entity.pdbx_description
1 polymer ?
#
loop_
_entity_poly.entity_id
_entity_poly.type
_entity_poly.pdbx_seq_one_letter_code
_entity_poly.pdbx_strand_id
1 'polypeptide(L)'
;MGKVLGREAVAFRSTQQRQALMSIANTNGRNPFVVVLPTEGGKSILFMVPASLDDPGVTIVVVPFRELLDDLLAKAQAAGIDSVEWKNGNTQPAALVFVNAV
;
A
#
# COMPACT_ATOMS: atom_id res chain seq x y z
N MET A 1 9.48 -12.33 6.35
CA MET A 1 9.79 -12.34 4.90
C MET A 1 9.14 -13.53 4.17
N GLY A 2 7.91 -13.43 3.61
CA GLY A 2 7.42 -14.52 2.73
C GLY A 2 5.91 -14.80 2.64
N LYS A 3 5.02 -13.98 3.19
CA LYS A 3 3.57 -14.24 3.07
C LYS A 3 2.81 -13.39 2.05
N VAL A 4 3.39 -12.29 1.56
CA VAL A 4 2.73 -11.40 0.58
C VAL A 4 3.32 -11.53 -0.83
N LEU A 5 4.52 -12.08 -0.94
CA LEU A 5 5.22 -12.31 -2.19
C LEU A 5 5.24 -13.82 -2.42
N GLY A 6 4.20 -14.34 -3.06
CA GLY A 6 4.29 -15.67 -3.68
C GLY A 6 5.58 -15.75 -4.50
N ARG A 7 6.19 -16.94 -4.55
CA ARG A 7 7.53 -17.24 -5.12
C ARG A 7 7.81 -16.78 -6.57
N GLU A 8 6.92 -16.04 -7.22
CA GLU A 8 7.22 -15.30 -8.43
C GLU A 8 7.70 -13.90 -8.05
N ALA A 9 8.95 -13.57 -8.41
CA ALA A 9 9.45 -12.22 -8.31
C ALA A 9 8.39 -11.26 -8.89
N VAL A 10 7.96 -10.28 -8.09
CA VAL A 10 7.04 -9.23 -8.56
C VAL A 10 7.61 -8.66 -9.86
N ALA A 11 7.01 -9.02 -10.98
CA ALA A 11 7.33 -8.40 -12.25
C ALA A 11 6.75 -6.99 -12.17
N PHE A 12 7.64 -6.00 -12.03
CA PHE A 12 7.23 -4.61 -12.15
C PHE A 12 6.55 -4.40 -13.51
N ARG A 13 5.37 -3.78 -13.50
CA ARG A 13 4.61 -3.46 -14.72
C ARG A 13 5.26 -2.37 -15.55
N SER A 14 6.14 -1.56 -14.95
CA SER A 14 6.92 -0.54 -15.63
C SER A 14 8.18 -0.14 -14.86
N THR A 15 9.12 0.49 -15.56
CA THR A 15 10.32 1.09 -14.94
C THR A 15 9.95 2.16 -13.93
N GLN A 16 8.91 2.95 -14.20
CA GLN A 16 8.42 4.02 -13.31
C GLN A 16 7.85 3.45 -12.01
N GLN A 17 7.12 2.33 -12.08
CA GLN A 17 6.62 1.63 -10.88
C GLN A 17 7.80 1.13 -10.02
N ARG A 18 8.80 0.51 -10.65
CA ARG A 18 10.02 0.07 -9.95
C ARG A 18 10.74 1.25 -9.29
N GLN A 19 10.94 2.34 -10.03
CA GLN A 19 11.63 3.52 -9.53
C GLN A 19 10.89 4.13 -8.33
N ALA A 20 9.56 4.23 -8.41
CA ALA A 20 8.74 4.72 -7.30
C ALA A 20 8.89 3.85 -6.04
N LEU A 21 8.82 2.52 -6.19
CA LEU A 21 8.96 1.62 -5.04
C LEU A 21 10.35 1.70 -4.41
N MET A 22 11.40 1.77 -5.23
CA MET A 22 12.78 1.93 -4.73
C MET A 22 12.97 3.27 -4.02
N SER A 23 12.36 4.35 -4.52
CA SER A 23 12.38 5.65 -3.83
C SER A 23 11.70 5.59 -2.47
N ILE A 24 10.54 4.91 -2.36
CA ILE A 24 9.86 4.69 -1.08
C ILE A 24 10.77 3.95 -0.10
N ALA A 25 11.36 2.84 -0.54
CA ALA A 25 12.19 1.98 0.31
C ALA A 25 13.48 2.67 0.79
N ASN A 26 14.08 3.55 -0.02
CA ASN A 26 15.39 4.15 0.27
C ASN A 26 15.31 5.48 1.01
N THR A 27 14.15 6.15 1.01
CA THR A 27 14.04 7.51 1.57
C THR A 27 13.57 7.53 3.03
N ASN A 28 13.10 6.42 3.59
CA ASN A 28 12.49 6.36 4.92
C ASN A 28 11.49 7.51 5.18
N GLY A 29 10.73 7.90 4.16
CA GLY A 29 9.75 9.00 4.24
C GLY A 29 10.33 10.41 4.34
N ARG A 30 11.64 10.60 4.15
CA ARG A 30 12.29 11.93 4.33
C ARG A 30 12.04 12.91 3.19
N ASN A 31 11.67 12.43 2.01
CA ASN A 31 11.43 13.27 0.84
C ASN A 31 10.03 13.00 0.26
N PRO A 32 9.14 14.00 0.16
CA PRO A 32 7.89 13.85 -0.57
C PRO A 32 8.16 13.70 -2.07
N PHE A 33 7.42 12.82 -2.74
CA PHE A 33 7.49 12.63 -4.19
C PHE A 33 6.09 12.42 -4.77
N VAL A 34 5.94 12.75 -6.05
CA VAL A 34 4.70 12.56 -6.81
C VAL A 34 4.90 11.42 -7.79
N VAL A 35 4.05 10.40 -7.71
CA VAL A 35 4.07 9.25 -8.63
C VAL A 35 2.82 9.29 -9.49
N VAL A 36 3.00 9.42 -10.80
CA VAL A 36 1.91 9.35 -11.78
C VAL A 36 2.06 8.07 -12.59
N LEU A 37 1.11 7.15 -12.42
CA LEU A 37 1.00 5.92 -13.21
C LEU A 37 -0.43 5.83 -13.76
N PRO A 38 -0.66 5.21 -14.93
CA PRO A 38 -1.99 5.01 -15.48
C PRO A 38 -2.88 4.17 -14.55
N THR A 39 -4.20 4.22 -14.73
CA THR A 39 -5.11 3.21 -14.17
C THR A 39 -4.58 1.81 -14.53
N GLU A 40 -4.70 0.87 -13.59
CA GLU A 40 -4.07 -0.47 -13.71
C GLU A 40 -2.54 -0.50 -13.86
N GLY A 41 -1.85 0.65 -13.82
CA GLY A 41 -0.38 0.75 -13.81
C GLY A 41 0.30 0.21 -12.55
N GLY A 42 -0.46 -0.43 -11.66
CA GLY A 42 0.04 -1.09 -10.46
C GLY A 42 0.42 -0.14 -9.33
N LYS A 43 -0.29 0.99 -9.19
CA LYS A 43 -0.08 1.96 -8.10
C LYS A 43 -0.18 1.33 -6.71
N SER A 44 -1.10 0.39 -6.51
CA SER A 44 -1.35 -0.18 -5.18
C SER A 44 -0.15 -0.88 -4.57
N ILE A 45 0.76 -1.41 -5.40
CA ILE A 45 1.96 -2.08 -4.89
C ILE A 45 2.88 -1.12 -4.10
N LEU A 46 2.80 0.18 -4.39
CA LEU A 46 3.64 1.21 -3.79
C LEU A 46 3.35 1.38 -2.29
N PHE A 47 2.14 1.07 -1.84
CA PHE A 47 1.80 1.04 -0.41
C PHE A 47 1.62 -0.38 0.15
N MET A 48 1.28 -1.37 -0.68
CA MET A 48 1.12 -2.76 -0.22
C MET A 48 2.45 -3.46 0.10
N VAL A 49 3.48 -3.25 -0.72
CA VAL A 49 4.78 -3.91 -0.47
C VAL A 49 5.44 -3.41 0.81
N PRO A 50 5.56 -2.09 1.07
CA PRO A 50 6.12 -1.62 2.33
C PRO A 50 5.37 -2.16 3.56
N ALA A 51 4.03 -2.22 3.49
CA ALA A 51 3.20 -2.74 4.57
C ALA A 51 3.30 -4.26 4.80
N SER A 52 3.93 -4.99 3.88
CA SER A 52 4.13 -6.44 3.97
C SER A 52 5.49 -6.86 4.55
N LEU A 53 6.34 -5.88 4.88
CA LEU A 53 7.66 -6.13 5.47
C LEU A 53 7.54 -6.53 6.94
N ASP A 54 8.62 -7.09 7.50
CA ASP A 54 8.61 -7.59 8.89
C ASP A 54 8.54 -6.46 9.94
N ASP A 55 8.98 -5.24 9.58
CA ASP A 55 8.82 -4.01 10.36
C ASP A 55 8.23 -2.91 9.45
N PRO A 56 6.91 -2.95 9.18
CA PRO A 56 6.29 -2.15 8.14
C PRO A 56 6.03 -0.68 8.55
N GLY A 57 6.12 -0.37 9.85
CA GLY A 57 5.52 0.85 10.39
C GLY A 57 4.02 0.93 10.10
N VAL A 58 3.50 2.13 9.87
CA VAL A 58 2.10 2.37 9.49
C VAL A 58 2.05 3.16 8.19
N THR A 59 1.32 2.63 7.21
CA THR A 59 1.02 3.34 5.96
C THR A 59 -0.45 3.76 5.93
N ILE A 60 -0.69 5.07 5.81
CA ILE A 60 -2.04 5.64 5.70
C ILE A 60 -2.35 5.88 4.22
N VAL A 61 -3.45 5.28 3.74
CA VAL A 61 -3.93 5.43 2.37
C VAL A 61 -5.27 6.17 2.38
N VAL A 62 -5.24 7.42 1.92
CA VAL A 62 -6.44 8.25 1.80
C VAL A 62 -7.09 8.03 0.43
N VAL A 63 -8.35 7.59 0.43
CA VAL A 63 -9.09 7.22 -0.78
C VAL A 63 -10.39 8.02 -0.86
N PRO A 64 -10.65 8.75 -1.96
CA PRO A 64 -11.86 9.58 -2.06
C PRO A 64 -13.13 8.82 -2.47
N PHE A 65 -13.01 7.58 -2.96
CA PHE A 65 -14.14 6.78 -3.44
C PHE A 65 -14.37 5.58 -2.53
N ARG A 66 -15.60 5.42 -2.03
CA ARG A 66 -15.97 4.32 -1.11
C ARG A 66 -15.71 2.94 -1.71
N GLU A 67 -16.20 2.70 -2.92
CA GLU A 67 -16.04 1.40 -3.60
C GLU A 67 -14.57 1.05 -3.81
N LEU A 68 -13.73 2.05 -4.16
CA LEU A 68 -12.30 1.83 -4.30
C LEU A 68 -11.62 1.51 -2.96
N LEU A 69 -12.07 2.12 -1.87
CA LEU A 69 -11.56 1.80 -0.53
C LEU A 69 -11.88 0.35 -0.17
N ASP A 70 -13.14 -0.06 -0.34
CA ASP A 70 -13.59 -1.42 -0.03
C ASP A 70 -12.80 -2.46 -0.85
N ASP A 71 -12.60 -2.20 -2.14
CA ASP A 71 -11.77 -3.01 -3.03
C ASP A 71 -10.31 -3.12 -2.58
N LEU A 72 -9.70 -2.01 -2.17
CA LEU A 72 -8.30 -1.98 -1.73
C LEU A 72 -8.11 -2.68 -0.38
N LEU A 73 -9.05 -2.50 0.55
CA LEU A 73 -9.05 -3.19 1.83
C LEU A 73 -9.16 -4.70 1.63
N ALA A 74 -10.11 -5.16 0.82
CA ALA A 74 -10.28 -6.58 0.52
C ALA A 74 -9.01 -7.18 -0.14
N LYS A 75 -8.38 -6.45 -1.07
CA LYS A 75 -7.10 -6.87 -1.70
C LYS A 75 -5.95 -6.96 -0.70
N ALA A 76 -5.84 -6.00 0.24
CA ALA A 76 -4.81 -6.02 1.27
C ALA A 76 -4.99 -7.21 2.23
N GLN A 77 -6.21 -7.45 2.70
CA GLN A 77 -6.54 -8.57 3.57
C GLN A 77 -6.32 -9.91 2.88
N ALA A 78 -6.73 -10.06 1.62
CA ALA A 78 -6.49 -11.26 0.82
C ALA A 78 -5.00 -11.52 0.59
N ALA A 79 -4.17 -10.47 0.55
CA ALA A 79 -2.72 -10.58 0.49
C ALA A 79 -2.07 -10.90 1.84
N GLY A 80 -2.84 -11.04 2.92
CA GLY A 80 -2.34 -11.32 4.27
C GLY A 80 -1.70 -10.10 4.95
N ILE A 81 -1.99 -8.88 4.48
CA ILE A 81 -1.51 -7.64 5.09
C ILE A 81 -2.51 -7.20 6.17
N ASP A 82 -1.98 -6.95 7.36
CA ASP A 82 -2.75 -6.38 8.47
C ASP A 82 -3.28 -5.00 8.09
N SER A 83 -4.60 -4.91 7.90
CA SER A 83 -5.24 -3.77 7.28
C SER A 83 -6.64 -3.51 7.80
N VAL A 84 -6.93 -2.22 8.04
CA VAL A 84 -8.22 -1.75 8.56
C VAL A 84 -8.68 -0.49 7.84
N GLU A 85 -9.99 -0.27 7.83
CA GLU A 85 -10.55 1.05 7.60
C GLU A 85 -10.52 1.84 8.90
N TRP A 86 -10.03 3.08 8.85
CA TRP A 86 -10.12 3.99 9.98
C TRP A 86 -11.55 4.50 10.15
N LYS A 87 -12.04 4.45 11.40
CA LYS A 87 -13.30 5.03 11.83
C LYS A 87 -13.07 5.75 13.15
N ASN A 88 -13.85 6.77 13.45
CA ASN A 88 -13.73 7.49 14.71
C ASN A 88 -13.85 6.51 15.90
N GLY A 89 -12.91 6.59 16.84
CA GLY A 89 -12.81 5.69 17.99
C GLY A 89 -12.08 4.36 17.72
N ASN A 90 -11.64 4.09 16.49
CA ASN A 90 -10.82 2.92 16.21
C ASN A 90 -9.38 3.13 16.69
N THR A 91 -8.92 2.28 17.60
CA THR A 91 -7.55 2.28 18.17
C THR A 91 -6.75 1.03 17.78
N GLN A 92 -7.30 0.18 16.91
CA GLN A 92 -6.61 -1.03 16.47
C GLN A 92 -5.39 -0.64 15.63
N PRO A 93 -4.18 -1.12 15.99
CA PRO A 93 -3.01 -0.96 15.15
C PRO A 93 -3.15 -1.82 13.89
N ALA A 94 -2.65 -1.31 12.76
CA ALA A 94 -2.57 -2.04 11.51
C ALA A 94 -1.40 -1.51 10.67
N ALA A 95 -0.82 -2.36 9.82
CA ALA A 95 0.24 -1.96 8.89
C ALA A 95 -0.29 -1.05 7.76
N LEU A 96 -1.52 -1.30 7.29
CA LEU A 96 -2.25 -0.46 6.34
C LEU A 96 -3.53 0.10 6.95
N VAL A 97 -3.67 1.42 6.92
CA VAL A 97 -4.88 2.11 7.38
C VAL A 97 -5.50 2.84 6.20
N PHE A 98 -6.69 2.42 5.80
CA PHE A 98 -7.47 3.09 4.76
C PHE A 98 -8.38 4.16 5.37
N VAL A 99 -8.36 5.36 4.81
CA VAL A 99 -9.18 6.48 5.25
C VAL A 99 -10.05 6.92 4.09
N ASN A 100 -11.38 6.92 4.29
CA ASN A 100 -12.29 7.56 3.34
C ASN A 100 -12.16 9.08 3.47
N ALA A 101 -12.00 9.80 2.35
CA ALA A 101 -11.86 11.25 2.37
C ALA A 101 -13.19 12.02 2.45
N VAL A 102 -14.32 11.30 2.57
CA VAL A 102 -15.70 11.82 2.52
C VAL A 102 -16.51 11.37 3.73
#